data_AF-A0A357PSZ5-F1
#
_entry.id   AF-A0A357PSZ5-F1
#
_cell.length_a   1.000
_cell.length_b   1.000
_cell.length_c   1.000
_cell.angle_alpha   90.00
_cell.angle_beta   90.00
_cell.angle_gamma   90.00
#
_symmetry.space_group_name_H-M   'P 1'
#
loop_
_entity.id
_entity.type
_entity.pdbx_description
1 polymer ?
#
loop_
_entity_poly.entity_id
_entity_poly.type
_entity_poly.pdbx_seq_one_letter_code
_entity_poly.pdbx_strand_id
1 'polypeptide(L)'
;MNIPVSDIIKFHLVRTHCHIDCLNYFAGLLGAAFPMHDSDKFTEPYQTGYAYRNYVGYHPNMQMLPQQEELYKRVHDEHHHMQPHHVGAWDDVHQIPKEILTEMVCDWHSANFEQAVILNQTEYESVRAF
;
A
#
# COMPACT_ATOMS: atom_id res chain seq x y z
N MET A 1 17.02 -10.48 -15.86
CA MET A 1 17.91 -9.95 -14.80
C MET A 1 17.35 -10.48 -13.49
N ASN A 2 18.14 -11.18 -12.67
CA ASN A 2 17.66 -11.67 -11.36
C ASN A 2 17.82 -10.52 -10.36
N ILE A 3 16.74 -9.80 -10.08
CA ILE A 3 16.73 -8.72 -9.08
C ILE A 3 16.73 -9.35 -7.69
N PRO A 4 17.64 -8.96 -6.79
CA PRO A 4 17.65 -9.47 -5.42
C PRO A 4 16.34 -9.15 -4.70
N VAL A 5 15.77 -10.13 -4.00
CA VAL A 5 14.54 -9.95 -3.20
C VAL A 5 14.70 -8.83 -2.17
N SER A 6 15.90 -8.66 -1.62
CA SER A 6 16.24 -7.55 -0.72
C SER A 6 15.99 -6.18 -1.32
N ASP A 7 16.19 -6.01 -2.62
CA ASP A 7 16.02 -4.71 -3.28
C ASP A 7 14.54 -4.45 -3.62
N ILE A 8 13.80 -5.51 -3.97
CA ILE A 8 12.33 -5.48 -4.09
C ILE A 8 11.69 -5.08 -2.75
N ILE A 9 12.15 -5.68 -1.64
CA ILE A 9 11.67 -5.34 -0.29
C ILE A 9 12.02 -3.88 0.07
N LYS A 10 13.25 -3.43 -0.15
CA LYS A 10 13.62 -2.03 0.12
C LYS A 10 12.73 -1.04 -0.66
N PHE A 11 12.49 -1.32 -1.93
CA PHE A 11 11.60 -0.51 -2.76
C PHE A 11 10.19 -0.45 -2.16
N HIS A 12 9.64 -1.60 -1.77
CA HIS A 12 8.33 -1.69 -1.11
C HIS A 12 8.25 -0.88 0.18
N LEU A 13 9.28 -0.95 1.03
CA LEU A 13 9.29 -0.21 2.30
C LEU A 13 9.30 1.30 2.07
N VAL A 14 10.10 1.78 1.11
CA VAL A 14 10.09 3.20 0.73
C VAL A 14 8.71 3.60 0.22
N ARG A 15 8.11 2.82 -0.68
CA ARG A 15 6.79 3.14 -1.23
C ARG A 15 5.69 3.12 -0.18
N THR A 16 5.72 2.18 0.76
CA THR A 16 4.78 2.13 1.88
C THR A 16 4.93 3.36 2.77
N HIS A 17 6.15 3.82 3.05
CA HIS A 17 6.37 5.08 3.79
C HIS A 17 5.84 6.29 3.03
N CYS A 18 6.16 6.45 1.74
CA CYS A 18 5.66 7.55 0.91
C CYS A 18 4.12 7.57 0.88
N HIS A 19 3.49 6.40 0.83
CA HIS A 19 2.04 6.28 0.86
C HIS A 19 1.45 6.78 2.18
N ILE A 20 2.01 6.35 3.31
CA ILE A 20 1.60 6.80 4.64
C ILE A 20 1.81 8.32 4.79
N ASP A 21 2.91 8.87 4.27
CA ASP A 21 3.17 10.31 4.30
C ASP A 21 2.17 11.09 3.44
N CYS A 22 1.83 10.59 2.25
CA CYS A 22 0.82 11.18 1.37
C CYS A 22 -0.58 11.16 2.03
N LEU A 23 -0.95 10.04 2.64
CA LEU A 23 -2.19 9.91 3.39
C LEU A 23 -2.24 10.89 4.55
N ASN A 24 -1.16 10.99 5.33
CA ASN A 24 -1.10 11.91 6.46
C ASN A 24 -1.07 13.39 6.05
N TYR A 25 -0.56 13.71 4.85
CA TYR A 25 -0.72 15.05 4.27
C TYR A 25 -2.20 15.39 4.07
N PHE A 26 -3.00 14.50 3.45
CA PHE A 26 -4.43 14.73 3.27
C PHE A 26 -5.21 14.70 4.59
N ALA A 27 -4.88 13.78 5.49
CA ALA A 27 -5.49 13.70 6.81
C ALA A 27 -5.24 15.00 7.62
N GLY A 28 -4.05 15.59 7.48
CA GLY A 28 -3.70 16.87 8.09
C GLY A 28 -4.63 18.01 7.67
N LEU A 29 -5.11 18.03 6.42
CA LEU A 29 -6.09 19.01 5.93
C LEU A 29 -7.44 18.90 6.67
N LEU A 30 -7.72 17.73 7.25
CA LEU A 30 -8.94 17.42 8.00
C LEU A 30 -8.71 17.47 9.53
N GLY A 31 -7.51 17.81 9.98
CA GLY A 31 -7.15 17.80 11.40
C GLY A 31 -6.99 16.39 12.00
N ALA A 32 -6.68 15.39 11.17
CA ALA A 32 -6.46 14.00 11.55
C ALA A 32 -5.03 13.53 11.25
N ALA A 33 -4.64 12.38 11.79
CA ALA A 33 -3.40 11.69 11.47
C ALA A 33 -3.56 10.19 11.69
N PHE A 34 -2.96 9.39 10.81
CA PHE A 34 -3.03 7.93 10.78
C PHE A 34 -1.60 7.35 10.62
N PRO A 35 -0.72 7.50 11.63
CA PRO A 35 0.68 7.08 11.52
C PRO A 35 0.87 5.55 11.50
N MET A 36 -0.16 4.80 11.90
CA MET A 36 -0.17 3.33 11.92
C MET A 36 -0.80 2.71 10.68
N HIS A 37 -1.24 3.53 9.73
CA HIS A 37 -1.80 3.06 8.46
C HIS A 37 -0.81 2.09 7.79
N ASP A 38 -1.30 0.93 7.34
CA ASP A 38 -0.50 -0.11 6.68
C ASP A 38 0.75 -0.59 7.46
N SER A 39 0.78 -0.41 8.79
CA SER A 39 1.93 -0.80 9.61
C SER A 39 2.25 -2.31 9.59
N ASP A 40 1.27 -3.15 9.26
CA ASP A 40 1.45 -4.59 9.06
C ASP A 40 2.35 -4.90 7.86
N LYS A 41 2.31 -4.07 6.79
CA LYS A 41 3.11 -4.22 5.57
C LYS A 41 4.62 -4.07 5.77
N PHE A 42 5.08 -3.69 6.97
CA PHE A 42 6.49 -3.65 7.35
C PHE A 42 7.00 -4.97 7.95
N THR A 43 6.12 -5.95 8.17
CA THR A 43 6.43 -7.23 8.82
C THR A 43 6.03 -8.42 7.96
N GLU A 44 6.68 -9.56 8.17
CA GLU A 44 6.31 -10.80 7.47
C GLU A 44 5.00 -11.38 8.04
N PRO A 45 4.14 -11.99 7.19
CA PRO A 45 4.35 -12.30 5.77
C PRO A 45 3.98 -11.16 4.79
N TYR A 46 3.43 -10.05 5.28
CA TYR A 46 2.90 -8.95 4.47
C TYR A 46 3.98 -8.24 3.66
N GLN A 47 5.14 -8.00 4.27
CA GLN A 47 6.27 -7.34 3.64
C GLN A 47 6.66 -8.02 2.32
N THR A 48 6.98 -9.32 2.35
CA THR A 48 7.33 -10.05 1.12
C THR A 48 6.14 -10.17 0.17
N GLY A 49 4.93 -10.41 0.68
CA GLY A 49 3.75 -10.59 -0.16
C GLY A 49 3.38 -9.34 -0.98
N TYR A 50 3.43 -8.16 -0.39
CA TYR A 50 3.18 -6.90 -1.10
C TYR A 50 4.35 -6.46 -1.96
N ALA A 51 5.60 -6.77 -1.57
CA ALA A 51 6.77 -6.25 -2.26
C ALA A 51 6.84 -6.65 -3.74
N TYR A 52 6.54 -7.91 -4.08
CA TYR A 52 6.50 -8.35 -5.48
C TYR A 52 5.41 -7.65 -6.29
N ARG A 53 4.20 -7.52 -5.71
CA ARG A 53 3.07 -6.88 -6.39
C ARG A 53 3.35 -5.41 -6.67
N ASN A 54 3.93 -4.71 -5.68
CA ASN A 54 4.33 -3.32 -5.80
C ASN A 54 5.37 -3.18 -6.91
N TYR A 55 6.45 -3.96 -6.86
CA TYR A 55 7.54 -3.91 -7.83
C TYR A 55 7.07 -4.18 -9.28
N VAL A 56 6.25 -5.22 -9.51
CA VAL A 56 5.71 -5.52 -10.84
C VAL A 56 4.83 -4.38 -11.39
N GLY A 57 4.19 -3.58 -10.51
CA GLY A 57 3.44 -2.39 -10.91
C GLY A 57 4.27 -1.35 -11.67
N TYR A 58 5.57 -1.27 -11.40
CA TYR A 58 6.52 -0.37 -12.06
C TYR A 58 7.29 -1.04 -13.20
N HIS A 59 7.14 -2.35 -13.36
CA HIS A 59 7.88 -3.16 -14.33
C HIS A 59 6.90 -3.98 -15.17
N PRO A 60 6.22 -3.38 -16.17
CA PRO A 60 5.10 -4.00 -16.89
C PRO A 60 5.48 -5.26 -17.67
N ASN A 61 6.78 -5.47 -17.93
CA ASN A 61 7.29 -6.68 -18.60
C ASN A 61 7.61 -7.82 -17.62
N MET A 62 7.47 -7.60 -16.31
CA MET A 62 7.65 -8.62 -15.29
C MET A 62 6.32 -9.23 -14.89
N GLN A 63 6.38 -10.50 -14.48
CA GLN A 63 5.26 -11.23 -13.92
C GLN A 63 5.69 -11.87 -12.62
N MET A 64 4.75 -11.98 -11.69
CA MET A 64 4.96 -12.72 -10.45
C MET A 64 4.98 -14.22 -10.75
N LEU A 65 5.79 -14.96 -10.00
CA LEU A 65 5.73 -16.42 -9.98
C LEU A 65 4.44 -16.88 -9.28
N PRO A 66 3.89 -18.06 -9.59
CA PRO A 66 2.65 -18.55 -8.97
C PRO A 66 2.66 -18.53 -7.44
N GLN A 67 3.79 -18.89 -6.80
CA GLN A 67 3.90 -18.88 -5.34
C GLN A 67 3.89 -17.45 -4.75
N GLN A 68 4.39 -16.47 -5.50
CA GLN A 68 4.36 -15.06 -5.10
C GLN A 68 2.94 -14.51 -5.22
N GLU A 69 2.20 -14.89 -6.27
CA GLU A 69 0.79 -14.50 -6.44
C GLU A 69 -0.09 -15.09 -5.35
N GLU A 70 0.12 -16.36 -4.99
CA GLU A 70 -0.60 -17.01 -3.91
C GLU A 70 -0.32 -16.34 -2.56
N LEU A 71 0.95 -16.03 -2.28
CA LEU A 71 1.34 -15.27 -1.09
C LEU A 71 0.67 -13.90 -1.06
N TYR A 72 0.75 -13.15 -2.16
CA TYR A 72 0.13 -11.83 -2.27
C TYR A 72 -1.38 -11.91 -2.02
N LYS A 73 -2.10 -12.80 -2.70
CA LYS A 73 -3.56 -12.95 -2.52
C LYS A 73 -3.92 -13.21 -1.06
N ARG A 74 -3.20 -14.13 -0.40
CA ARG A 74 -3.44 -14.43 1.02
C ARG A 74 -3.25 -13.21 1.91
N VAL A 75 -2.10 -12.53 1.82
CA VAL A 75 -1.82 -11.39 2.71
C VAL A 75 -2.63 -10.14 2.34
N HIS A 76 -3.02 -10.00 1.08
CA HIS A 76 -3.95 -8.97 0.63
C HIS A 76 -5.33 -9.18 1.25
N ASP A 77 -5.87 -10.39 1.14
CA ASP A 77 -7.18 -10.69 1.70
C ASP A 77 -7.14 -10.55 3.22
N GLU A 78 -6.12 -11.09 3.89
CA GLU A 78 -5.95 -10.94 5.34
C GLU A 78 -5.89 -9.45 5.75
N HIS A 79 -5.10 -8.63 5.06
CA HIS A 79 -5.01 -7.19 5.30
C HIS A 79 -6.37 -6.49 5.16
N HIS A 80 -7.10 -6.79 4.08
CA HIS A 80 -8.40 -6.17 3.80
C HIS A 80 -9.50 -6.57 4.80
N HIS A 81 -9.36 -7.72 5.46
CA HIS A 81 -10.30 -8.16 6.51
C HIS A 81 -9.87 -7.72 7.92
N MET A 82 -8.57 -7.55 8.17
CA MET A 82 -8.06 -7.25 9.51
C MET A 82 -7.87 -5.76 9.77
N GLN A 83 -7.62 -4.96 8.73
CA GLN A 83 -7.37 -3.54 8.90
C GLN A 83 -8.65 -2.71 8.76
N PRO A 84 -9.03 -1.93 9.79
CA PRO A 84 -10.29 -1.19 9.81
C PRO A 84 -10.45 -0.17 8.68
N HIS A 85 -9.37 0.32 8.08
CA HIS A 85 -9.43 1.23 6.93
C HIS A 85 -9.82 0.55 5.61
N HIS A 86 -10.11 -0.75 5.61
CA HIS A 86 -10.71 -1.44 4.48
C HIS A 86 -12.17 -1.81 4.75
N VAL A 87 -13.02 -1.70 3.74
CA VAL A 87 -14.44 -2.08 3.84
C VAL A 87 -14.62 -3.55 4.20
N GLY A 88 -13.66 -4.42 3.84
CA GLY A 88 -13.69 -5.85 4.15
C GLY A 88 -13.58 -6.18 5.63
N ALA A 89 -13.15 -5.22 6.48
CA ALA A 89 -13.10 -5.38 7.93
C ALA A 89 -14.46 -5.17 8.62
N TRP A 90 -15.51 -4.83 7.86
CA TRP A 90 -16.81 -4.46 8.40
C TRP A 90 -17.94 -5.25 7.73
N ASP A 91 -18.78 -5.90 8.54
CA ASP A 91 -20.00 -6.58 8.06
C ASP A 91 -21.10 -5.58 7.65
N ASP A 92 -21.10 -4.39 8.26
CA ASP A 92 -22.07 -3.32 8.02
C ASP A 92 -21.39 -1.95 7.96
N VAL A 93 -21.49 -1.29 6.80
CA VAL A 93 -20.86 0.00 6.53
C VAL A 93 -21.39 1.13 7.42
N HIS A 94 -22.60 0.99 7.99
CA HIS A 94 -23.16 1.98 8.90
C HIS A 94 -22.48 1.98 10.27
N GLN A 95 -21.70 0.95 10.59
CA GLN A 95 -20.99 0.81 11.86
C GLN A 95 -19.59 1.43 11.82
N ILE A 96 -19.12 1.84 10.64
CA ILE A 96 -17.77 2.39 10.46
C ILE A 96 -17.68 3.76 11.18
N PRO A 97 -16.77 3.93 12.16
CA PRO A 97 -16.57 5.21 12.83
C PRO A 97 -16.16 6.31 11.85
N LYS A 98 -16.51 7.55 12.17
CA LYS A 98 -16.19 8.71 11.33
C LYS A 98 -14.68 8.86 11.10
N GLU A 99 -13.87 8.57 12.11
CA GLU A 99 -12.42 8.64 12.05
C GLU A 99 -11.87 7.61 11.04
N ILE A 100 -12.44 6.41 11.00
CA ILE A 100 -12.08 5.36 10.04
C ILE A 100 -12.55 5.73 8.63
N LEU A 101 -13.76 6.27 8.48
CA LEU A 101 -14.23 6.81 7.19
C LEU A 101 -13.30 7.94 6.69
N THR A 102 -12.77 8.74 7.60
CA THR A 102 -11.80 9.79 7.25
C THR A 102 -10.50 9.19 6.75
N GLU A 103 -9.99 8.14 7.41
CA GLU A 103 -8.81 7.38 6.96
C GLU A 103 -9.03 6.78 5.56
N MET A 104 -10.15 6.08 5.35
CA MET A 104 -10.53 5.47 4.07
C MET A 104 -10.54 6.48 2.91
N VAL A 105 -11.07 7.68 3.16
CA VAL A 105 -11.10 8.75 2.15
C VAL A 105 -9.70 9.28 1.85
N CYS A 106 -8.86 9.43 2.87
CA CYS A 106 -7.47 9.88 2.70
C CYS A 106 -6.63 8.83 1.97
N ASP A 107 -6.80 7.55 2.30
CA ASP A 107 -6.18 6.42 1.60
C ASP A 107 -6.58 6.41 0.12
N TRP A 108 -7.89 6.48 -0.17
CA TRP A 108 -8.38 6.54 -1.54
C TRP A 108 -7.80 7.72 -2.33
N HIS A 109 -7.72 8.91 -1.73
CA HIS A 109 -7.11 10.06 -2.37
C HIS A 109 -5.61 9.87 -2.64
N SER A 110 -4.89 9.32 -1.67
CA SER A 110 -3.45 9.04 -1.79
C SER A 110 -3.18 8.03 -2.90
N ALA A 111 -3.93 6.93 -2.93
CA ALA A 111 -3.82 5.91 -3.97
C ALA A 111 -4.10 6.46 -5.38
N ASN A 112 -5.10 7.31 -5.55
CA ASN A 112 -5.40 7.94 -6.86
C ASN A 112 -4.33 8.95 -7.28
N PHE A 113 -3.88 9.77 -6.32
CA PHE A 113 -2.81 10.72 -6.56
C PHE A 113 -1.52 10.01 -6.95
N GLU A 114 -1.15 8.96 -6.22
CA GLU A 114 -0.01 8.11 -6.54
C GLU A 114 -0.16 7.45 -7.90
N GLN A 115 -1.31 6.85 -8.23
CA GLN A 115 -1.50 6.23 -9.55
C GLN A 115 -1.29 7.21 -10.70
N ALA A 116 -1.78 8.45 -10.58
CA ALA A 116 -1.56 9.49 -11.58
C ALA A 116 -0.07 9.81 -11.79
N VAL A 117 0.73 9.67 -10.73
CA VAL A 117 2.19 9.88 -10.73
C VAL A 117 2.95 8.62 -11.20
N ILE A 118 2.60 7.44 -10.68
CA ILE A 118 3.22 6.13 -10.93
C ILE A 118 3.14 5.75 -12.41
N LEU A 119 2.02 6.02 -13.07
CA LEU A 119 1.86 5.72 -14.50
C LEU A 119 2.88 6.43 -15.40
N ASN A 120 3.61 7.42 -14.87
CA ASN A 120 4.61 8.20 -15.58
C ASN A 120 6.02 8.12 -14.96
N GLN A 121 6.27 7.19 -14.03
CA GLN A 121 7.55 7.08 -13.31
C GLN A 121 8.09 5.66 -13.25
N THR A 122 9.41 5.56 -13.32
CA THR A 122 10.18 4.35 -12.98
C THR A 122 10.24 4.14 -11.46
N GLU A 123 10.61 2.93 -11.03
CA GLU A 123 10.84 2.62 -9.61
C GLU A 123 11.87 3.54 -8.97
N TYR A 124 12.90 3.96 -9.72
CA TYR A 124 13.92 4.90 -9.26
C TYR A 124 13.36 6.32 -9.06
N GLU A 125 12.49 6.78 -9.96
CA GLU A 125 11.86 8.10 -9.87
C GLU A 125 10.85 8.17 -8.72
N SER A 126 10.12 7.07 -8.47
CA SER A 126 9.12 6.99 -7.41
C SER A 126 9.68 6.82 -6.00
N VAL A 127 10.98 6.55 -5.85
CA VAL A 127 11.71 6.61 -4.56
C VAL A 127 12.05 8.06 -4.18
N ARG A 128 11.93 9.02 -5.11
CA ARG A 128 12.25 10.44 -4.90
C ARG A 128 11.04 11.37 -4.91
N ALA A 129 9.86 10.83 -5.20
CA ALA A 129 8.62 11.58 -5.22
C ALA A 129 8.00 11.56 -3.82
N PHE A 130 7.99 12.73 -3.19
CA PHE A 130 7.60 13.08 -1.81
C PHE A 130 8.74 13.07 -0.79
#